data_AF-K9TFY1-F1
#
_entry.id   AF-K9TFY1-F1
#
_cell.length_a   1.000
_cell.length_b   1.000
_cell.length_c   1.000
_cell.angle_alpha   90.00
_cell.angle_beta   90.00
_cell.angle_gamma   90.00
#
_symmetry.space_group_name_H-M   'P 1'
#
loop_
_entity.id
_entity.type
_entity.pdbx_description
1 polymer ?
#
loop_
_entity_poly.entity_id
_entity_poly.type
_entity_poly.pdbx_seq_one_letter_code
_entity_poly.pdbx_strand_id
1 'polypeptide(L)'
;MSEGKKQQFNAPVGSVDNQGIQYNVAGVNHGIQSSTSDPELQATVQEIQTLLASLDVTQATTTSEKMRLAGMVIAKIEEKPTFKERAIRAARGGLVEGLKQNPVGAIVAGAIEGWTKEKD
;
A
#
# COMPACT_ATOMS: atom_id res chain seq x y z
N MET A 1 -2.98 -2.11 -54.34
CA MET A 1 -3.71 -1.84 -53.07
C MET A 1 -2.68 -2.05 -51.96
N SER A 2 -2.34 -1.00 -51.21
CA SER A 2 -1.16 -0.99 -50.31
C SER A 2 -1.55 -1.45 -48.91
N GLU A 3 -0.97 -2.56 -48.45
CA GLU A 3 -1.14 -3.07 -47.09
C GLU A 3 -0.37 -2.17 -46.10
N GLY A 4 -1.10 -1.60 -45.14
CA GLY A 4 -0.54 -0.73 -44.10
C GLY A 4 0.38 -1.52 -43.16
N LYS A 5 1.67 -1.17 -43.17
CA LYS A 5 2.67 -1.74 -42.25
C LYS A 5 2.32 -1.36 -40.80
N LYS A 6 2.04 -2.36 -39.98
CA LYS A 6 1.89 -2.20 -38.52
C LYS A 6 3.25 -1.82 -37.94
N GLN A 7 3.37 -0.61 -37.41
CA GLN A 7 4.57 -0.17 -36.70
C GLN A 7 4.67 -0.92 -35.38
N GLN A 8 5.67 -1.79 -35.29
CA GLN A 8 6.03 -2.50 -34.07
C GLN A 8 6.94 -1.58 -33.26
N PHE A 9 6.41 -1.05 -32.15
CA PHE A 9 7.20 -0.22 -31.21
C PHE A 9 8.17 -1.12 -30.43
N ASN A 10 9.43 -1.16 -30.88
CA ASN A 10 10.54 -1.70 -30.09
C ASN A 10 11.06 -0.61 -29.15
N ALA A 11 10.42 -0.42 -28.00
CA ALA A 11 11.03 0.33 -26.91
C ALA A 11 12.08 -0.56 -26.22
N PRO A 12 13.29 -0.05 -25.92
CA PRO A 12 14.21 -0.77 -25.05
C PRO A 12 13.54 -0.95 -23.68
N VAL A 13 13.41 -2.20 -23.24
CA VAL A 13 13.07 -2.53 -21.86
C VAL A 13 14.25 -2.11 -20.99
N GLY A 14 14.31 -0.83 -20.63
CA GLY A 14 15.19 -0.38 -19.57
C GLY A 14 14.78 -1.14 -18.30
N SER A 15 15.69 -1.91 -17.74
CA SER A 15 15.54 -2.41 -16.37
C SER A 15 15.37 -1.19 -15.48
N VAL A 16 14.12 -0.86 -15.16
CA VAL A 16 13.85 -0.05 -13.99
C VAL A 16 14.33 -0.89 -12.82
N ASP A 17 15.37 -0.41 -12.13
CA ASP A 17 15.78 -0.93 -10.83
C ASP A 17 14.61 -0.70 -9.86
N ASN A 18 13.62 -1.57 -9.94
CA ASN A 18 12.45 -1.53 -9.12
C ASN A 18 12.84 -2.19 -7.79
N GLN A 19 13.59 -1.45 -6.97
CA GLN A 19 14.07 -1.88 -5.65
C GLN A 19 12.97 -1.93 -4.57
N GLY A 20 11.70 -2.01 -4.98
CA GLY A 20 10.54 -2.13 -4.08
C GLY A 20 9.75 -3.40 -4.41
N ILE A 21 9.07 -3.96 -3.41
CA ILE A 21 8.18 -5.10 -3.65
C ILE A 21 6.94 -4.59 -4.41
N GLN A 22 6.72 -5.16 -5.60
CA GLN A 22 5.51 -4.91 -6.39
C GLN A 22 4.49 -6.02 -6.13
N TYR A 23 3.27 -5.60 -5.82
CA TYR A 23 2.14 -6.51 -5.70
C TYR A 23 1.15 -6.23 -6.82
N ASN A 24 0.77 -7.29 -7.53
CA ASN A 24 -0.38 -7.26 -8.42
C ASN A 24 -1.64 -7.50 -7.58
N VAL A 25 -2.38 -6.43 -7.31
CA VAL A 25 -3.74 -6.52 -6.76
C VAL A 25 -4.70 -6.21 -7.90
N ALA A 26 -5.49 -7.19 -8.33
CA ALA A 26 -6.50 -7.05 -9.38
C ALA A 26 -5.98 -6.41 -10.69
N GLY A 27 -4.75 -6.74 -11.11
CA GLY A 27 -4.14 -6.22 -12.35
C GLY A 27 -3.52 -4.83 -12.23
N VAL A 28 -3.51 -4.24 -11.03
CA VAL A 28 -2.83 -2.97 -10.73
C VAL A 28 -1.55 -3.26 -9.95
N ASN A 29 -0.40 -2.86 -10.51
CA ASN A 29 0.89 -2.90 -9.82
C ASN A 29 0.92 -1.83 -8.74
N HIS A 30 0.82 -2.24 -7.48
CA HIS A 30 1.08 -1.38 -6.34
C HIS A 30 2.54 -1.57 -5.93
N GLY A 31 3.40 -0.64 -6.31
CA GLY A 31 4.78 -0.59 -5.84
C GLY A 31 4.85 0.13 -4.50
N ILE A 32 5.36 -0.55 -3.46
CA ILE A 32 5.83 0.13 -2.25
C ILE A 32 7.35 0.08 -2.28
N GLN A 33 7.98 1.25 -2.49
CA GLN A 33 9.41 1.41 -2.20
C GLN A 33 9.60 1.42 -0.69
N SER A 34 9.68 0.23 -0.10
CA SER A 34 10.17 0.05 1.26
C SER A 34 11.69 -0.07 1.17
N SER A 35 12.40 1.03 1.41
CA SER A 35 13.86 1.06 1.50
C SER A 35 14.38 0.45 2.82
N THR A 36 13.53 -0.24 3.58
CA THR A 36 13.90 -0.78 4.90
C THR A 36 14.40 -2.21 4.79
N SER A 37 15.68 -2.40 5.11
CA SER A 37 16.36 -3.70 5.24
C SER A 37 15.86 -4.53 6.44
N ASP A 38 14.88 -4.03 7.19
CA ASP A 38 14.34 -4.63 8.40
C ASP A 38 13.20 -5.62 8.06
N PRO A 39 13.38 -6.93 8.26
CA PRO A 39 12.37 -7.95 7.99
C PRO A 39 11.06 -7.74 8.77
N GLU A 40 11.11 -7.13 9.96
CA GLU A 40 9.93 -6.89 10.80
C GLU A 40 9.06 -5.77 10.22
N LEU A 41 9.68 -4.73 9.67
CA LEU A 41 8.97 -3.65 8.98
C LEU A 41 8.31 -4.17 7.70
N GLN A 42 9.03 -5.01 6.92
CA GLN A 42 8.47 -5.63 5.72
C GLN A 42 7.28 -6.55 6.04
N ALA A 43 7.40 -7.38 7.09
CA ALA A 43 6.30 -8.23 7.53
C ALA A 43 5.07 -7.42 7.96
N THR A 44 5.28 -6.27 8.60
CA THR A 44 4.21 -5.37 9.04
C THR A 44 3.50 -4.71 7.85
N VAL A 45 4.27 -4.23 6.86
CA VAL A 45 3.73 -3.70 5.59
C VAL A 45 2.87 -4.76 4.91
N GLN A 46 3.38 -5.99 4.80
CA GLN A 46 2.67 -7.11 4.19
C GLN A 46 1.36 -7.45 4.92
N GLU A 47 1.36 -7.42 6.25
CA GLU A 47 0.19 -7.70 7.07
C GLU A 47 -0.92 -6.66 6.83
N ILE A 48 -0.58 -5.36 6.79
CA ILE A 48 -1.53 -4.27 6.51
C ILE A 48 -2.05 -4.35 5.06
N GLN A 49 -1.19 -4.66 4.09
CA GLN A 49 -1.60 -4.86 2.71
C GLN A 49 -2.56 -6.05 2.55
N THR A 50 -2.30 -7.14 3.27
CA THR A 50 -3.17 -8.32 3.27
C THR A 50 -4.53 -7.98 3.87
N LEU A 51 -4.57 -7.17 4.92
CA LEU A 51 -5.83 -6.66 5.49
C LEU A 51 -6.60 -5.81 4.47
N LEU A 52 -5.94 -4.88 3.79
CA LEU A 52 -6.56 -4.06 2.75
C LEU A 52 -7.10 -4.92 1.60
N ALA A 53 -6.32 -5.89 1.11
CA ALA A 53 -6.74 -6.80 0.06
C ALA A 53 -7.94 -7.67 0.48
N SER A 54 -7.95 -8.18 1.72
CA SER A 54 -9.03 -9.03 2.24
C SER A 54 -10.39 -8.32 2.36
N LEU A 55 -10.38 -6.99 2.35
CA LEU A 55 -11.57 -6.15 2.49
C LEU A 55 -12.03 -5.55 1.15
N ASP A 56 -11.46 -6.00 0.03
CA ASP A 56 -11.79 -5.55 -1.33
C ASP A 56 -11.83 -4.01 -1.46
N VAL A 57 -10.87 -3.33 -0.82
CA VAL A 57 -10.87 -1.86 -0.71
C VAL A 57 -10.82 -1.13 -2.06
N THR A 58 -10.42 -1.83 -3.13
CA THR A 58 -10.39 -1.31 -4.50
C THR A 58 -11.79 -1.20 -5.13
N GLN A 59 -12.78 -1.91 -4.57
CA GLN A 59 -14.17 -1.88 -5.04
C GLN A 59 -15.01 -0.79 -4.38
N ALA A 60 -14.49 -0.12 -3.34
CA ALA A 60 -15.21 0.95 -2.65
C ALA A 60 -15.29 2.21 -3.52
N THR A 61 -16.51 2.62 -3.86
CA THR A 61 -16.73 3.76 -4.77
C THR A 61 -17.08 5.04 -4.01
N THR A 62 -17.86 4.91 -2.93
CA THR A 62 -18.30 6.06 -2.13
C THR A 62 -17.33 6.40 -1.00
N THR A 63 -17.38 7.65 -0.53
CA THR A 63 -16.59 8.11 0.63
C THR A 63 -16.96 7.33 1.90
N SER A 64 -18.25 7.08 2.12
CA SER A 64 -18.73 6.36 3.30
C SER A 64 -18.22 4.91 3.33
N GLU A 65 -18.21 4.21 2.19
CA GLU A 65 -17.62 2.87 2.08
C GLU A 65 -16.12 2.89 2.38
N LYS A 66 -15.38 3.84 1.79
CA LYS A 66 -13.94 3.98 2.02
C LYS A 66 -13.61 4.21 3.50
N MET A 67 -14.36 5.09 4.16
CA MET A 67 -14.24 5.34 5.60
C MET A 67 -14.56 4.09 6.43
N ARG A 68 -15.63 3.36 6.08
CA ARG A 68 -16.01 2.12 6.78
C ARG A 68 -14.91 1.07 6.69
N LEU A 69 -14.38 0.82 5.48
CA LEU A 69 -13.31 -0.16 5.28
C LEU A 69 -12.00 0.26 5.94
N ALA A 70 -11.63 1.54 5.85
CA ALA A 70 -10.46 2.07 6.57
C ALA A 70 -10.61 1.87 8.08
N GLY A 71 -11.79 2.17 8.64
CA GLY A 71 -12.11 1.96 10.05
C GLY A 71 -11.96 0.50 10.48
N MET A 72 -12.36 -0.45 9.62
CA MET A 72 -12.15 -1.88 9.89
C MET A 72 -10.67 -2.26 9.93
N VAL A 73 -9.84 -1.74 9.02
CA VAL A 73 -8.39 -1.98 9.02
C VAL A 73 -7.75 -1.38 10.27
N ILE A 74 -8.10 -0.14 10.60
CA ILE A 74 -7.62 0.58 11.79
C ILE A 74 -7.96 -0.23 13.05
N ALA A 75 -9.22 -0.63 13.20
CA ALA A 75 -9.66 -1.44 14.34
C ALA A 75 -8.87 -2.77 14.46
N LYS A 76 -8.57 -3.43 13.33
CA LYS A 76 -7.76 -4.65 13.32
C LYS A 76 -6.31 -4.42 13.74
N ILE A 77 -5.74 -3.26 13.42
CA ILE A 77 -4.40 -2.88 13.87
C ILE A 77 -4.41 -2.57 15.38
N GLU A 78 -5.42 -1.85 15.86
CA GLU A 78 -5.53 -1.46 17.28
C GLU A 78 -5.90 -2.62 18.21
N GLU A 79 -6.60 -3.64 17.71
CA GLU A 79 -6.95 -4.86 18.46
C GLU A 79 -5.72 -5.56 19.06
N LYS A 80 -4.55 -5.41 18.42
CA LYS A 80 -3.27 -5.98 18.88
C LYS A 80 -2.28 -4.85 19.17
N PRO A 81 -2.00 -4.52 20.45
CA PRO A 81 -1.06 -3.46 20.80
C PRO A 81 0.31 -3.61 20.14
N THR A 82 0.84 -4.82 20.07
CA THR A 82 2.10 -5.13 19.39
C THR A 82 2.07 -4.85 17.89
N PHE A 83 0.91 -5.01 17.24
CA PHE A 83 0.76 -4.68 15.82
C PHE A 83 0.67 -3.17 15.59
N LYS A 84 -0.09 -2.45 16.43
CA LYS A 84 -0.10 -0.98 16.43
C LYS A 84 1.32 -0.39 16.58
N GLU A 85 2.13 -0.95 17.47
CA GLU A 85 3.53 -0.52 17.63
C GLU A 85 4.39 -0.78 16.42
N ARG A 86 4.28 -1.97 15.82
CA ARG A 86 4.98 -2.27 14.56
C ARG A 86 4.53 -1.35 13.43
N ALA A 87 3.22 -1.04 13.33
CA ALA A 87 2.70 -0.12 12.32
C ALA A 87 3.27 1.30 12.46
N ILE A 88 3.41 1.80 13.70
CA ILE A 88 4.07 3.08 14.00
C ILE A 88 5.55 3.03 13.59
N ARG A 89 6.27 1.94 13.89
CA ARG A 89 7.67 1.78 13.46
C ARG A 89 7.80 1.74 11.94
N ALA A 90 6.91 1.02 11.25
CA ALA A 90 6.86 0.92 9.80
C ALA A 90 6.52 2.26 9.13
N ALA A 91 5.71 3.10 9.77
CA ALA A 91 5.43 4.46 9.30
C ALA A 91 6.70 5.29 9.14
N ARG A 92 7.63 5.19 10.09
CA ARG A 92 8.95 5.87 10.04
C ARG A 92 9.85 5.34 8.90
N GLY A 93 9.52 4.18 8.34
CA GLY A 93 10.26 3.49 7.28
C GLY A 93 9.64 3.57 5.87
N GLY A 94 8.64 4.43 5.65
CA GLY A 94 8.03 4.63 4.32
C GLY A 94 6.72 3.87 4.06
N LEU A 95 6.14 3.21 5.07
CA LEU A 95 4.83 2.53 4.95
C LEU A 95 3.72 3.50 4.52
N VAL A 96 3.72 4.70 5.08
CA VAL A 96 2.66 5.71 4.91
C VAL A 96 2.53 6.14 3.45
N GLU A 97 3.65 6.32 2.75
CA GLU A 97 3.74 6.74 1.36
C GLU A 97 3.14 5.70 0.42
N GLY A 98 3.37 4.41 0.72
CA GLY A 98 2.79 3.31 -0.03
C GLY A 98 1.28 3.16 0.22
N LEU A 99 0.82 3.36 1.45
CA LEU A 99 -0.61 3.35 1.78
C LEU A 99 -1.38 4.49 1.10
N LYS A 100 -0.76 5.67 0.96
CA LYS A 100 -1.36 6.84 0.32
C LYS A 100 -1.68 6.66 -1.18
N GLN A 101 -1.18 5.60 -1.82
CA GLN A 101 -1.51 5.27 -3.22
C GLN A 101 -2.96 4.79 -3.42
N ASN A 102 -3.67 4.42 -2.35
CA ASN A 102 -5.07 4.01 -2.37
C ASN A 102 -5.90 4.94 -1.45
N PRO A 103 -7.12 5.39 -1.84
CA PRO A 103 -7.96 6.23 -0.98
C PRO A 103 -8.26 5.66 0.41
N VAL A 104 -8.50 4.35 0.53
CA VAL A 104 -8.69 3.68 1.83
C VAL A 104 -7.37 3.63 2.59
N GLY A 105 -6.28 3.30 1.90
CA GLY A 105 -4.94 3.29 2.47
C GLY A 105 -4.51 4.67 2.99
N ALA A 106 -4.88 5.77 2.32
CA ALA A 106 -4.60 7.13 2.77
C ALA A 106 -5.28 7.46 4.11
N ILE A 107 -6.51 6.98 4.33
CA ILE A 107 -7.21 7.14 5.63
C ILE A 107 -6.49 6.33 6.71
N VAL A 108 -6.10 5.08 6.41
CA VAL A 108 -5.33 4.23 7.34
C VAL A 108 -3.97 4.88 7.67
N ALA A 109 -3.30 5.44 6.67
CA ALA A 109 -2.03 6.15 6.84
C ALA A 109 -2.18 7.34 7.80
N GLY A 110 -3.24 8.14 7.65
CA GLY A 110 -3.53 9.26 8.56
C GLY A 110 -3.74 8.82 10.01
N ALA A 111 -4.39 7.68 10.24
CA ALA A 111 -4.53 7.11 11.58
C ALA A 111 -3.17 6.70 12.19
N ILE A 112 -2.33 6.02 11.39
CA ILE A 112 -0.98 5.60 11.82
C ILE A 112 -0.09 6.81 12.13
N GLU A 113 -0.15 7.87 11.31
CA GLU A 113 0.53 9.14 11.57
C GLU A 113 0.03 9.80 12.87
N GLY A 114 -1.28 9.72 13.13
CA GLY A 114 -1.89 10.19 14.40
C GLY A 114 -1.28 9.50 15.62
N TRP A 115 -1.19 8.18 15.61
CA TRP A 115 -0.59 7.40 16.71
C TRP A 115 0.90 7.68 16.91
N THR A 116 1.61 8.06 15.84
CA THR A 116 3.03 8.42 15.93
C THR A 116 3.19 9.70 16.75
N LYS A 117 2.33 10.70 16.51
CA LYS A 117 2.32 11.98 17.23
C LYS A 117 1.87 11.87 18.69
N GLU A 118 1.09 10.86 19.05
CA GLU A 118 0.72 10.57 20.45
C GLU A 118 1.90 10.06 21.28
N LYS A 119 2.97 9.57 20.63
CA LYS A 119 4.15 8.99 21.29
C LYS A 119 5.38 9.91 21.30
N ASP A 120 5.32 11.07 20.65
CA ASP A 120 6.36 12.11 20.67
C ASP A 120 6.04 13.15 21.76
#